data_AF-A0A6S5TLU1-F1
#
_entry.id   AF-A0A6S5TLU1-F1
#
_cell.length_a   1.000
_cell.length_b   1.000
_cell.length_c   1.000
_cell.angle_alpha   90.00
_cell.angle_beta   90.00
_cell.angle_gamma   90.00
#
_symmetry.space_group_name_H-M   'P 1'
#
loop_
_entity.id
_entity.type
_entity.pdbx_description
1 polymer ?
#
loop_
_entity_poly.entity_id
_entity_poly.type
_entity_poly.pdbx_seq_one_letter_code
_entity_poly.pdbx_strand_id
1 'polypeptide(L)'
;MGCFGFRSRAESLSAGLAKAAFKPRSSCSSPLYSFDEQVERDLREWGRLSEYGLCLVHTLCLNGFQAGALSAGRAQDVFRSWDVISTSLVIRRRLWAHSMMRRNRAGFVQISSQVTPMCHSVGFILDVPPENILGTFSRDVLFPTHASADGYEFSDAVLNGFEQNMMWAGGFRHIEPPFEILHHTRGHGVFSDYNEILVVTRPCAKIHFTMTKEVGVTGILYSPDNRGADATDDIRLLHAMLALNPELQIELA
;
A
#
# COMPACT_ATOMS: atom_id res chain seq x y z
N MET A 1 -12.95 -80.53 -1.11
CA MET A 1 -11.61 -80.68 -1.73
C MET A 1 -11.87 -80.89 -3.22
N GLY A 2 -11.49 -80.09 -4.20
CA GLY A 2 -10.53 -78.99 -4.30
C GLY A 2 -9.77 -79.18 -5.61
N CYS A 3 -10.02 -78.33 -6.62
CA CYS A 3 -9.05 -77.89 -7.63
C CYS A 3 -9.68 -76.84 -8.54
N PHE A 4 -9.31 -75.58 -8.31
CA PHE A 4 -9.58 -74.43 -9.15
C PHE A 4 -8.65 -74.46 -10.37
N GLY A 5 -9.21 -74.42 -11.58
CA GLY A 5 -8.47 -74.14 -12.82
C GLY A 5 -8.76 -72.72 -13.29
N PHE A 6 -7.85 -71.79 -13.00
CA PHE A 6 -7.86 -70.44 -13.57
C PHE A 6 -7.53 -70.52 -15.06
N ARG A 7 -8.50 -70.21 -15.94
CA ARG A 7 -8.19 -69.78 -17.31
C ARG A 7 -8.03 -68.27 -17.33
N SER A 8 -6.84 -67.84 -17.76
CA SER A 8 -6.44 -66.44 -17.87
C SER A 8 -7.36 -65.71 -18.84
N ARG A 9 -8.02 -64.68 -18.35
CA ARG A 9 -8.74 -63.67 -19.14
C ARG A 9 -7.74 -62.69 -19.74
N ALA A 10 -6.86 -63.19 -20.60
CA ALA A 10 -6.06 -62.38 -21.50
C ALA A 10 -6.84 -62.29 -22.82
N GLU A 11 -6.80 -61.11 -23.45
CA GLU A 11 -7.40 -60.79 -24.75
C GLU A 11 -8.90 -60.45 -24.73
N SER A 12 -9.21 -59.21 -24.35
CA SER A 12 -10.16 -58.36 -25.10
C SER A 12 -10.35 -56.99 -24.43
N LEU A 13 -9.28 -56.23 -24.24
CA LEU A 13 -9.38 -54.77 -24.05
C LEU A 13 -8.21 -54.08 -24.77
N SER A 14 -8.12 -54.35 -26.06
CA SER A 14 -7.48 -53.44 -27.01
C SER A 14 -8.51 -52.39 -27.41
N ALA A 15 -8.06 -51.14 -27.46
CA ALA A 15 -8.76 -49.93 -27.90
C ALA A 15 -9.68 -49.25 -26.87
N GLY A 16 -9.25 -48.08 -26.40
CA GLY A 16 -10.20 -47.02 -26.06
C GLY A 16 -9.96 -46.18 -24.81
N LEU A 17 -8.98 -46.48 -23.95
CA LEU A 17 -8.66 -45.58 -22.84
C LEU A 17 -7.63 -44.55 -23.29
N ALA A 18 -8.15 -43.46 -23.86
CA ALA A 18 -7.41 -42.22 -23.98
C ALA A 18 -6.80 -41.90 -22.61
N LYS A 19 -5.48 -42.01 -22.50
CA LYS A 19 -4.72 -41.35 -21.43
C LYS A 19 -5.14 -39.90 -21.48
N ALA A 20 -5.97 -39.47 -20.53
CA ALA A 20 -6.19 -38.06 -20.29
C ALA A 20 -4.81 -37.47 -20.04
N ALA A 21 -4.23 -36.88 -21.08
CA ALA A 21 -2.99 -36.18 -21.00
C ALA A 21 -3.24 -35.08 -19.98
N PHE A 22 -2.62 -35.20 -18.80
CA PHE A 22 -2.53 -34.12 -17.85
C PHE A 22 -1.73 -33.04 -18.57
N LYS A 23 -2.41 -32.18 -19.32
CA LYS A 23 -1.81 -30.97 -19.86
C LYS A 23 -1.49 -30.14 -18.62
N PRO A 24 -0.21 -29.95 -18.24
CA PRO A 24 0.08 -28.98 -17.21
C PRO A 24 -0.54 -27.68 -17.69
N ARG A 25 -1.50 -27.15 -16.91
CA ARG A 25 -1.95 -25.79 -17.13
C ARG A 25 -0.69 -24.93 -17.13
N SER A 26 -0.54 -24.14 -18.18
CA SER A 26 0.49 -23.11 -18.34
C SER A 26 0.83 -22.51 -16.98
N SER A 27 2.12 -22.54 -16.62
CA SER A 27 2.73 -22.03 -15.39
C SER A 27 1.74 -21.28 -14.50
N CYS A 28 1.14 -21.98 -13.53
CA CYS A 28 0.42 -21.31 -12.46
C CYS A 28 1.50 -20.56 -11.67
N SER A 29 1.76 -19.30 -12.05
CA SER A 29 2.67 -18.46 -11.29
C SER A 29 2.07 -18.34 -9.91
N SER A 30 2.76 -18.83 -8.88
CA SER A 30 2.33 -18.65 -7.51
C SER A 30 2.04 -17.15 -7.27
N PRO A 31 0.96 -16.82 -6.55
CA PRO A 31 0.68 -15.43 -6.22
C PRO A 31 1.88 -14.83 -5.47
N LEU A 32 2.14 -13.54 -5.72
CA LEU A 32 3.24 -12.81 -5.10
C LEU A 32 2.86 -12.27 -3.73
N TYR A 33 1.59 -11.92 -3.52
CA TYR A 33 1.13 -11.21 -2.33
C TYR A 33 -0.11 -11.84 -1.71
N SER A 34 -1.10 -12.31 -2.47
CA SER A 34 -2.37 -12.83 -1.93
C SER A 34 -2.94 -14.02 -2.74
N PHE A 35 -3.66 -14.93 -2.06
CA PHE A 35 -4.44 -15.96 -2.75
C PHE A 35 -5.77 -15.45 -3.30
N ASP A 36 -6.24 -14.30 -2.83
CA ASP A 36 -7.35 -13.60 -3.43
C ASP A 36 -6.87 -12.93 -4.73
N GLU A 37 -7.44 -13.33 -5.87
CA GLU A 37 -7.02 -12.86 -7.20
C GLU A 37 -7.18 -11.35 -7.38
N GLN A 38 -8.20 -10.76 -6.74
CA GLN A 38 -8.49 -9.34 -6.82
C GLN A 38 -7.47 -8.55 -5.99
N VAL A 39 -7.22 -8.98 -4.75
CA VAL A 39 -6.19 -8.37 -3.89
C VAL A 39 -4.79 -8.53 -4.48
N GLU A 40 -4.47 -9.71 -5.03
CA GLU A 40 -3.18 -9.98 -5.71
C GLU A 40 -2.95 -9.02 -6.87
N ARG A 41 -3.99 -8.81 -7.70
CA ARG A 41 -3.91 -7.90 -8.84
C ARG A 41 -3.68 -6.46 -8.38
N ASP A 42 -4.41 -6.01 -7.36
CA ASP A 42 -4.34 -4.63 -6.92
C ASP A 42 -3.01 -4.34 -6.20
N LEU A 43 -2.51 -5.25 -5.35
CA LEU A 43 -1.19 -5.14 -4.73
C LEU A 43 -0.04 -5.12 -5.76
N ARG A 44 -0.19 -5.82 -6.90
CA ARG A 44 0.77 -5.69 -8.01
C ARG A 44 0.81 -4.29 -8.61
N GLU A 45 -0.33 -3.60 -8.67
CA GLU A 45 -0.37 -2.21 -9.14
C GLU A 45 0.25 -1.25 -8.10
N TRP A 46 0.06 -1.52 -6.80
CA TRP A 46 0.79 -0.84 -5.72
C TRP A 46 2.31 -1.04 -5.80
N GLY A 47 2.79 -2.21 -6.26
CA GLY A 47 4.22 -2.45 -6.49
C GLY A 47 4.84 -1.59 -7.59
N ARG A 48 4.03 -0.81 -8.33
CA ARG A 48 4.45 -0.06 -9.53
C ARG A 48 4.22 1.44 -9.40
N LEU A 49 3.98 1.95 -8.19
CA LEU A 49 3.73 3.38 -7.93
C LEU A 49 4.80 4.28 -8.58
N SER A 50 6.09 3.94 -8.42
CA SER A 50 7.20 4.73 -8.97
C SER A 50 7.16 4.79 -10.50
N GLU A 51 6.76 3.71 -11.17
CA GLU A 51 6.55 3.69 -12.61
C GLU A 51 5.44 4.66 -13.03
N TYR A 52 4.45 4.87 -12.16
CA TYR A 52 3.35 5.80 -12.37
C TYR A 52 3.68 7.22 -11.94
N GLY A 53 4.86 7.48 -11.38
CA GLY A 53 5.17 8.79 -10.78
C GLY A 53 4.31 9.08 -9.56
N LEU A 54 3.91 8.04 -8.82
CA LEU A 54 3.17 8.11 -7.57
C LEU A 54 4.09 7.72 -6.40
N CYS A 55 3.72 8.13 -5.19
CA CYS A 55 4.37 7.71 -3.95
C CYS A 55 3.41 7.74 -2.76
N LEU A 56 3.80 7.08 -1.67
CA LEU A 56 3.13 7.19 -0.37
C LEU A 56 3.86 8.19 0.52
N VAL A 57 3.10 9.03 1.21
CA VAL A 57 3.63 10.11 2.05
C VAL A 57 2.95 10.10 3.41
N HIS A 58 3.73 10.04 4.49
CA HIS A 58 3.23 10.29 5.83
C HIS A 58 3.30 11.78 6.15
N THR A 59 2.15 12.45 6.18
CA THR A 59 2.04 13.91 6.34
C THR A 59 2.13 14.36 7.79
N LEU A 60 2.75 15.51 8.04
CA LEU A 60 2.98 16.06 9.37
C LEU A 60 2.66 17.55 9.40
N CYS A 61 2.14 18.03 10.52
CA CYS A 61 2.14 19.45 10.87
C CYS A 61 3.17 19.71 11.98
N LEU A 62 3.60 20.97 12.14
CA LEU A 62 4.64 21.34 13.09
C LEU A 62 4.29 20.90 14.53
N ASN A 63 3.07 21.16 14.97
CA ASN A 63 2.61 20.80 16.31
C ASN A 63 2.62 19.27 16.53
N GLY A 64 2.13 18.50 15.55
CA GLY A 64 2.13 17.04 15.61
C GLY A 64 3.54 16.46 15.63
N PHE A 65 4.46 17.04 14.85
CA PHE A 65 5.86 16.65 14.86
C PHE A 65 6.51 16.92 16.23
N GLN A 66 6.37 18.13 16.77
CA GLN A 66 6.98 18.54 18.05
C GLN A 66 6.47 17.74 19.24
N ALA A 67 5.20 17.34 19.24
CA ALA A 67 4.61 16.51 20.29
C ALA A 67 4.88 15.01 20.11
N GLY A 68 5.28 14.57 18.90
CA GLY A 68 5.39 13.17 18.53
C GLY A 68 6.81 12.61 18.58
N ALA A 69 6.91 11.28 18.47
CA ALA A 69 8.18 10.55 18.49
C ALA A 69 9.15 10.95 17.37
N LEU A 70 8.63 11.46 16.24
CA LEU A 70 9.43 11.94 15.10
C LEU A 70 10.30 13.16 15.44
N SER A 71 10.02 13.89 16.52
CA SER A 71 10.89 14.96 17.03
C SER A 71 12.11 14.45 17.80
N ALA A 72 12.14 13.18 18.19
CA ALA A 72 13.13 12.62 19.10
C ALA A 72 14.20 11.76 18.41
N GLY A 73 14.06 11.45 17.11
CA GLY A 73 14.98 10.56 16.42
C GLY A 73 14.80 10.52 14.91
N ARG A 74 15.62 9.69 14.26
CA ARG A 74 15.55 9.46 12.81
C ARG A 74 14.19 8.87 12.45
N ALA A 75 13.60 9.37 11.38
CA ALA A 75 12.28 8.94 10.91
C ALA A 75 12.24 7.43 10.63
N GLN A 76 13.31 6.88 10.03
CA GLN A 76 13.44 5.45 9.77
C GLN A 76 13.28 4.60 11.04
N ASP A 77 13.92 5.02 12.15
CA ASP A 77 13.90 4.28 13.41
C ASP A 77 12.55 4.44 14.12
N VAL A 78 11.95 5.62 14.04
CA VAL A 78 10.61 5.88 14.60
C VAL A 78 9.54 5.09 13.88
N PHE A 79 9.49 5.10 12.54
CA PHE A 79 8.50 4.31 11.81
C PHE A 79 8.67 2.81 12.03
N ARG A 80 9.90 2.31 12.17
CA ARG A 80 10.15 0.91 12.53
C ARG A 80 9.52 0.53 13.88
N SER A 81 9.37 1.50 14.79
CA SER A 81 8.77 1.30 16.11
C SER A 81 7.24 1.39 16.11
N TRP A 82 6.59 1.78 15.01
CA TRP A 82 5.13 1.88 14.94
C TRP A 82 4.52 0.58 14.41
N ASP A 83 3.29 0.26 14.81
CA ASP A 83 2.56 -0.91 14.29
C ASP A 83 2.01 -0.63 12.89
N VAL A 84 1.08 0.33 12.81
CA VAL A 84 0.42 0.76 11.58
C VAL A 84 0.52 2.27 11.45
N ILE A 85 0.73 2.74 10.23
CA ILE A 85 0.88 4.15 9.90
C ILE A 85 -0.10 4.53 8.79
N SER A 86 -0.62 5.75 8.90
CA SER A 86 -1.43 6.38 7.86
C SER A 86 -0.54 7.09 6.85
N THR A 87 -0.83 6.92 5.56
CA THR A 87 -0.12 7.59 4.47
C THR A 87 -1.09 8.08 3.41
N SER A 88 -0.71 9.11 2.67
CA SER A 88 -1.43 9.57 1.49
C SER A 88 -0.71 9.13 0.22
N LEU A 89 -1.46 8.61 -0.74
CA LEU A 89 -1.07 8.40 -2.12
C LEU A 89 -1.04 9.74 -2.87
N VAL A 90 0.15 10.11 -3.33
CA VAL A 90 0.45 11.41 -3.91
C VAL A 90 1.09 11.28 -5.29
N ILE A 91 0.82 12.26 -6.15
CA ILE A 91 1.43 12.40 -7.48
C ILE A 91 2.72 13.19 -7.35
N ARG A 92 3.85 12.61 -7.80
CA ARG A 92 5.13 13.31 -7.94
C ARG A 92 5.17 13.95 -9.32
N ARG A 93 4.75 15.23 -9.44
CA ARG A 93 4.47 15.88 -10.74
C ARG A 93 5.56 15.70 -11.81
N ARG A 94 6.84 15.78 -11.42
CA ARG A 94 7.97 15.59 -12.35
C ARG A 94 8.00 14.18 -12.96
N LEU A 95 7.81 13.15 -12.14
CA LEU A 95 7.82 11.76 -12.59
C LEU A 95 6.51 11.39 -13.29
N TRP A 96 5.39 11.96 -12.84
CA TRP A 96 4.09 11.79 -13.48
C TRP A 96 4.10 12.24 -14.94
N ALA A 97 4.59 13.45 -15.21
CA ALA A 97 4.70 13.97 -16.57
C ALA A 97 5.53 13.05 -17.46
N HIS A 98 6.66 12.54 -16.93
CA HIS A 98 7.53 11.63 -17.66
C HIS A 98 6.90 10.24 -17.88
N SER A 99 6.15 9.72 -16.91
CA SER A 99 5.42 8.45 -17.02
C SER A 99 4.30 8.52 -18.06
N MET A 100 3.54 9.62 -18.06
CA MET A 100 2.46 9.86 -19.02
C MET A 100 2.98 9.93 -20.45
N MET A 101 4.09 10.63 -20.68
CA MET A 101 4.73 10.70 -22.02
C MET A 101 5.15 9.32 -22.54
N ARG A 102 5.60 8.41 -21.66
CA ARG A 102 6.06 7.07 -22.06
C ARG A 102 4.93 6.10 -22.37
N ARG A 103 3.76 6.26 -21.75
CA ARG A 103 2.70 5.23 -21.78
C ARG A 103 1.60 5.44 -22.80
N ASN A 104 1.48 6.62 -23.41
CA ASN A 104 0.50 6.93 -24.46
C ASN A 104 -0.92 6.38 -24.17
N ARG A 105 -1.32 6.35 -22.89
CA ARG A 105 -2.62 5.80 -22.47
C ARG A 105 -3.67 6.90 -22.55
N ALA A 106 -4.32 6.99 -23.71
CA ALA A 106 -5.40 7.94 -24.04
C ALA A 106 -6.68 7.85 -23.17
N GLY A 107 -6.69 7.03 -22.11
CA GLY A 107 -7.80 6.89 -21.17
C GLY A 107 -7.45 7.24 -19.73
N PHE A 108 -6.22 7.67 -19.44
CA PHE A 108 -5.89 8.17 -18.12
C PHE A 108 -6.55 9.54 -17.93
N VAL A 109 -7.50 9.57 -16.99
CA VAL A 109 -8.23 10.76 -16.56
C VAL A 109 -7.28 11.95 -16.50
N GLN A 110 -7.75 13.10 -16.98
CA GLN A 110 -7.08 14.38 -16.83
C GLN A 110 -7.04 14.70 -15.33
N ILE A 111 -6.10 14.09 -14.62
CA ILE A 111 -5.84 14.33 -13.21
C ILE A 111 -5.24 15.74 -13.15
N SER A 112 -6.14 16.74 -13.13
CA SER A 112 -5.82 18.16 -12.95
C SER A 112 -4.86 18.31 -11.78
N SER A 113 -3.71 18.92 -12.03
CA SER A 113 -2.57 19.01 -11.13
C SER A 113 -2.80 19.91 -9.91
N GLN A 114 -3.99 20.45 -9.68
CA GLN A 114 -4.13 21.65 -8.84
C GLN A 114 -4.07 21.42 -7.33
N VAL A 115 -4.39 20.22 -6.82
CA VAL A 115 -4.35 19.93 -5.38
C VAL A 115 -3.70 18.57 -5.13
N THR A 116 -2.70 18.58 -4.26
CA THR A 116 -1.99 17.39 -3.77
C THR A 116 -2.87 16.74 -2.69
N PRO A 117 -3.27 15.45 -2.82
CA PRO A 117 -4.20 14.81 -1.88
C PRO A 117 -3.49 14.44 -0.56
N MET A 118 -3.01 15.45 0.16
CA MET A 118 -2.27 15.33 1.42
C MET A 118 -3.00 16.10 2.52
N CYS A 119 -3.03 15.54 3.73
CA CYS A 119 -3.62 16.22 4.89
C CYS A 119 -2.81 17.47 5.33
N HIS A 120 -1.48 17.42 5.20
CA HIS A 120 -0.58 18.55 5.48
C HIS A 120 0.41 18.80 4.33
N SER A 121 1.05 19.96 4.30
CA SER A 121 1.95 20.39 3.23
C SER A 121 3.31 19.70 3.22
N VAL A 122 3.72 19.11 4.34
CA VAL A 122 5.03 18.47 4.52
C VAL A 122 4.83 17.00 4.92
N GLY A 123 5.66 16.10 4.42
CA GLY A 123 5.64 14.71 4.86
C GLY A 123 6.87 13.90 4.44
N PHE A 124 7.03 12.72 5.03
CA PHE A 124 8.07 11.77 4.64
C PHE A 124 7.59 10.90 3.47
N ILE A 125 8.41 10.79 2.42
CA ILE A 125 8.18 9.85 1.32
C ILE A 125 8.62 8.46 1.76
N LEU A 126 7.70 7.51 1.67
CA LEU A 126 7.93 6.13 2.13
C LEU A 126 8.06 5.17 0.95
N ASP A 127 9.07 4.31 1.01
CA ASP A 127 9.19 3.12 0.18
C ASP A 127 8.47 1.97 0.88
N VAL A 128 7.24 1.72 0.45
CA VAL A 128 6.33 0.76 1.07
C VAL A 128 6.22 -0.47 0.17
N PRO A 129 6.68 -1.65 0.64
CA PRO A 129 6.43 -2.91 -0.04
C PRO A 129 4.92 -3.19 -0.14
N PRO A 130 4.39 -3.71 -1.26
CA PRO A 130 2.95 -3.95 -1.41
C PRO A 130 2.36 -4.86 -0.32
N GLU A 131 3.13 -5.86 0.11
CA GLU A 131 2.74 -6.76 1.21
C GLU A 131 2.53 -6.05 2.56
N ASN A 132 3.00 -4.82 2.74
CA ASN A 132 2.81 -4.02 3.95
C ASN A 132 1.49 -3.22 3.94
N ILE A 133 0.79 -3.11 2.80
CA ILE A 133 -0.44 -2.34 2.70
C ILE A 133 -1.57 -3.13 3.37
N LEU A 134 -2.11 -2.60 4.46
CA LEU A 134 -3.23 -3.19 5.19
C LEU A 134 -4.56 -2.88 4.49
N GLY A 135 -4.74 -1.62 4.10
CA GLY A 135 -5.97 -1.11 3.53
C GLY A 135 -5.76 0.18 2.76
N THR A 136 -6.65 0.46 1.82
CA THR A 136 -6.57 1.61 0.91
C THR A 136 -7.93 2.29 0.81
N PHE A 137 -7.97 3.59 1.10
CA PHE A 137 -9.22 4.33 1.21
C PHE A 137 -9.14 5.66 0.49
N SER A 138 -10.17 5.99 -0.28
CA SER A 138 -10.24 7.26 -1.01
C SER A 138 -10.43 8.50 -0.12
N ARG A 139 -10.64 8.30 1.18
CA ARG A 139 -10.91 9.28 2.23
C ARG A 139 -10.36 8.79 3.56
N ASP A 140 -10.26 9.71 4.52
CA ASP A 140 -9.95 9.43 5.92
C ASP A 140 -10.90 8.38 6.52
N VAL A 141 -10.34 7.37 7.16
CA VAL A 141 -11.06 6.30 7.87
C VAL A 141 -10.95 6.41 9.39
N LEU A 142 -10.50 7.57 9.88
CA LEU A 142 -10.33 7.88 11.30
C LEU A 142 -9.45 6.83 11.99
N PHE A 143 -8.35 6.48 11.33
CA PHE A 143 -7.40 5.50 11.82
C PHE A 143 -6.89 5.91 13.22
N PRO A 144 -7.16 5.12 14.28
CA PRO A 144 -7.09 5.63 15.64
C PRO A 144 -5.70 5.56 16.30
N THR A 145 -4.63 5.13 15.61
CA THR A 145 -3.44 4.68 16.36
C THR A 145 -2.08 4.98 15.73
N HIS A 146 -1.21 5.68 16.46
CA HIS A 146 0.25 5.58 16.32
C HIS A 146 0.82 4.72 17.44
N ALA A 147 0.26 3.52 17.65
CA ALA A 147 0.70 2.61 18.71
C ALA A 147 2.11 2.08 18.42
N SER A 148 2.83 1.77 19.51
CA SER A 148 4.07 1.00 19.40
C SER A 148 3.79 -0.32 18.67
N ALA A 149 4.77 -0.75 17.87
CA ALA A 149 4.84 -2.10 17.32
C ALA A 149 4.95 -3.16 18.42
N ASP A 150 5.24 -2.79 19.67
CA ASP A 150 5.29 -3.74 20.79
C ASP A 150 3.92 -4.42 20.97
N GLY A 151 3.83 -5.68 20.55
CA GLY A 151 2.62 -6.49 20.68
C GLY A 151 1.67 -6.46 19.48
N TYR A 152 1.91 -5.60 18.47
CA TYR A 152 1.13 -5.55 17.21
C TYR A 152 -0.37 -5.45 17.42
N GLU A 153 -0.76 -4.79 18.51
CA GLU A 153 -2.11 -4.91 19.04
C GLU A 153 -3.16 -4.46 18.02
N PHE A 154 -2.85 -3.45 17.20
CA PHE A 154 -3.79 -2.97 16.20
C PHE A 154 -3.83 -3.90 14.98
N SER A 155 -2.67 -4.20 14.38
CA SER A 155 -2.64 -5.05 13.19
C SER A 155 -3.15 -6.47 13.50
N ASP A 156 -2.81 -7.03 14.67
CA ASP A 156 -3.35 -8.30 15.15
C ASP A 156 -4.85 -8.19 15.42
N ALA A 157 -5.34 -7.11 16.04
CA ALA A 157 -6.79 -6.94 16.22
C ALA A 157 -7.51 -6.95 14.87
N VAL A 158 -7.04 -6.19 13.88
CA VAL A 158 -7.62 -6.15 12.53
C VAL A 158 -7.57 -7.53 11.86
N LEU A 159 -6.46 -8.24 11.97
CA LEU A 159 -6.33 -9.61 11.43
C LEU A 159 -7.26 -10.61 12.14
N ASN A 160 -7.58 -10.38 13.40
CA ASN A 160 -8.51 -11.18 14.20
C ASN A 160 -9.98 -10.70 14.11
N GLY A 161 -10.30 -9.85 13.13
CA GLY A 161 -11.68 -9.46 12.82
C GLY A 161 -12.18 -8.21 13.54
N PHE A 162 -11.28 -7.38 14.08
CA PHE A 162 -11.62 -6.05 14.55
C PHE A 162 -11.93 -5.13 13.36
N GLU A 163 -13.20 -4.75 13.23
CA GLU A 163 -13.68 -3.82 12.21
C GLU A 163 -14.20 -2.54 12.88
N GLN A 164 -13.31 -1.59 13.16
CA GLN A 164 -13.71 -0.27 13.63
C GLN A 164 -14.03 0.69 12.47
N ASN A 165 -14.88 0.26 11.54
CA ASN A 165 -15.61 1.17 10.64
C ASN A 165 -16.61 0.36 9.81
N MET A 166 -17.90 0.38 10.17
CA MET A 166 -18.95 -0.32 9.42
C MET A 166 -19.21 0.27 8.02
N MET A 167 -18.54 1.37 7.67
CA MET A 167 -18.71 2.06 6.38
C MET A 167 -18.02 1.34 5.20
N TRP A 168 -17.15 0.37 5.45
CA TRP A 168 -16.41 -0.35 4.40
C TRP A 168 -16.62 -1.86 4.53
N ALA A 169 -17.07 -2.50 3.45
CA ALA A 169 -17.19 -3.95 3.41
C ALA A 169 -15.77 -4.57 3.50
N GLY A 170 -15.52 -5.36 4.54
CA GLY A 170 -14.18 -5.92 4.84
C GLY A 170 -13.32 -5.06 5.77
N GLY A 171 -13.88 -3.98 6.34
CA GLY A 171 -13.23 -3.17 7.36
C GLY A 171 -11.92 -2.54 6.88
N PHE A 172 -10.89 -2.60 7.72
CA PHE A 172 -9.57 -2.03 7.41
C PHE A 172 -8.77 -2.80 6.36
N ARG A 173 -9.28 -3.93 5.84
CA ARG A 173 -8.58 -4.81 4.88
C ARG A 173 -9.01 -4.60 3.42
N HIS A 174 -9.74 -3.53 3.14
CA HIS A 174 -10.17 -3.18 1.80
C HIS A 174 -8.97 -2.72 0.95
N ILE A 175 -8.77 -3.35 -0.22
CA ILE A 175 -7.70 -3.00 -1.16
C ILE A 175 -8.32 -2.62 -2.51
N GLU A 176 -8.00 -1.42 -2.97
CA GLU A 176 -8.31 -0.87 -4.28
C GLU A 176 -7.01 -0.47 -4.98
N PRO A 177 -6.97 -0.47 -6.32
CA PRO A 177 -5.78 -0.07 -7.04
C PRO A 177 -5.54 1.45 -6.91
N PRO A 178 -4.27 1.91 -7.00
CA PRO A 178 -3.88 3.31 -6.75
C PRO A 178 -4.69 4.35 -7.53
N PHE A 179 -5.07 4.02 -8.77
CA PHE A 179 -5.78 4.96 -9.64
C PHE A 179 -7.25 5.12 -9.27
N GLU A 180 -7.90 4.09 -8.75
CA GLU A 180 -9.27 4.19 -8.23
C GLU A 180 -9.28 5.05 -6.98
N ILE A 181 -8.29 4.88 -6.09
CA ILE A 181 -8.09 5.78 -4.94
C ILE A 181 -8.01 7.24 -5.40
N LEU A 182 -7.09 7.55 -6.33
CA LEU A 182 -6.93 8.93 -6.83
C LEU A 182 -8.17 9.47 -7.53
N HIS A 183 -8.90 8.63 -8.27
CA HIS A 183 -10.14 9.01 -8.92
C HIS A 183 -11.21 9.36 -7.87
N HIS A 184 -11.37 8.52 -6.85
CA HIS A 184 -12.41 8.64 -5.84
C HIS A 184 -12.14 9.76 -4.82
N THR A 185 -10.87 10.06 -4.51
CA THR A 185 -10.50 11.17 -3.60
C THR A 185 -11.09 12.50 -4.06
N ARG A 186 -11.23 12.71 -5.37
CA ARG A 186 -11.72 13.97 -5.96
C ARG A 186 -13.24 14.13 -5.92
N GLY A 187 -13.98 13.14 -5.43
CA GLY A 187 -15.44 13.09 -5.46
C GLY A 187 -16.16 13.51 -4.17
N HIS A 188 -15.45 13.77 -3.08
CA HIS A 188 -16.06 13.77 -1.74
C HIS A 188 -16.44 15.15 -1.15
N GLY A 189 -16.33 16.24 -1.91
CA GLY A 189 -16.73 17.58 -1.44
C GLY A 189 -15.88 18.09 -0.27
N VAL A 190 -16.37 19.14 0.43
CA VAL A 190 -15.62 20.04 1.33
C VAL A 190 -14.88 19.36 2.50
N PHE A 191 -15.13 18.08 2.80
CA PHE A 191 -14.67 17.44 4.03
C PHE A 191 -13.58 16.36 3.87
N SER A 192 -13.15 16.00 2.66
CA SER A 192 -11.99 15.10 2.50
C SER A 192 -11.34 15.27 1.13
N ASP A 193 -10.31 16.13 1.08
CA ASP A 193 -9.48 16.36 -0.12
C ASP A 193 -8.26 15.41 -0.17
N TYR A 194 -8.17 14.42 0.73
CA TYR A 194 -7.03 13.49 0.84
C TYR A 194 -7.48 12.04 1.01
N ASN A 195 -6.63 11.10 0.59
CA ASN A 195 -6.81 9.67 0.77
C ASN A 195 -5.98 9.14 1.94
N GLU A 196 -6.33 7.95 2.41
CA GLU A 196 -5.66 7.27 3.49
C GLU A 196 -5.33 5.82 3.11
N ILE A 197 -4.04 5.50 3.15
CA ILE A 197 -3.48 4.18 2.92
C ILE A 197 -2.83 3.73 4.22
N LEU A 198 -3.35 2.64 4.79
CA LEU A 198 -2.85 2.08 6.03
C LEU A 198 -1.71 1.10 5.73
N VAL A 199 -0.58 1.32 6.37
CA VAL A 199 0.65 0.57 6.13
C VAL A 199 1.14 -0.03 7.45
N VAL A 200 1.33 -1.34 7.49
CA VAL A 200 1.98 -1.99 8.62
C VAL A 200 3.49 -1.83 8.47
N THR A 201 4.14 -1.31 9.50
CA THR A 201 5.58 -1.02 9.49
C THR A 201 6.43 -2.14 10.07
N ARG A 202 5.82 -3.12 10.74
CA ARG A 202 6.50 -4.33 11.19
C ARG A 202 7.10 -5.09 10.01
N PRO A 203 8.37 -5.51 10.04
CA PRO A 203 8.85 -6.58 9.19
C PRO A 203 8.42 -7.98 9.69
N CYS A 204 8.19 -8.92 8.78
CA CYS A 204 7.85 -10.31 9.08
C CYS A 204 6.45 -10.55 9.71
N ALA A 205 5.50 -9.62 9.54
CA ALA A 205 4.09 -9.83 9.85
C ALA A 205 3.36 -10.47 8.66
N LYS A 206 2.31 -11.25 8.95
CA LYS A 206 1.51 -11.92 7.92
C LYS A 206 0.15 -11.26 7.77
N ILE A 207 0.09 -10.21 6.94
CA ILE A 207 -1.17 -9.52 6.59
C ILE A 207 -1.83 -10.19 5.38
N HIS A 208 -1.01 -10.53 4.40
CA HIS A 208 -1.38 -11.25 3.19
C HIS A 208 -0.67 -12.63 3.14
N PHE A 209 -0.51 -13.21 1.95
CA PHE A 209 0.26 -14.45 1.77
C PHE A 209 1.76 -14.25 2.06
N THR A 210 2.33 -13.16 1.54
CA THR A 210 3.74 -12.81 1.74
C THR A 210 3.93 -11.99 3.02
N MET A 211 5.04 -12.25 3.71
CA MET A 211 5.41 -11.54 4.93
C MET A 211 5.82 -10.10 4.61
N THR A 212 5.39 -9.16 5.45
CA THR A 212 5.81 -7.76 5.36
C THR A 212 7.32 -7.61 5.39
N LYS A 213 7.80 -6.53 4.79
CA LYS A 213 9.21 -6.14 4.76
C LYS A 213 9.41 -4.82 5.49
N GLU A 214 10.65 -4.36 5.55
CA GLU A 214 10.96 -3.05 6.09
C GLU A 214 10.39 -1.95 5.19
N VAL A 215 9.73 -0.96 5.81
CA VAL A 215 9.32 0.29 5.14
C VAL A 215 10.47 1.28 5.21
N GLY A 216 10.88 1.81 4.06
CA GLY A 216 11.98 2.78 3.96
C GLY A 216 11.50 4.23 4.00
N VAL A 217 12.29 5.13 4.59
CA VAL A 217 12.12 6.58 4.45
C VAL A 217 13.11 7.07 3.39
N THR A 218 12.60 7.62 2.29
CA THR A 218 13.42 7.92 1.09
C THR A 218 13.56 9.40 0.79
N GLY A 219 12.71 10.25 1.35
CA GLY A 219 12.78 11.68 1.14
C GLY A 219 11.74 12.44 1.94
N ILE A 220 11.67 13.74 1.68
CA ILE A 220 10.68 14.66 2.24
C ILE A 220 9.92 15.27 1.07
N LEU A 221 8.59 15.23 1.09
CA LEU A 221 7.76 15.93 0.12
C LEU A 221 7.26 17.25 0.72
N TYR A 222 7.37 18.33 -0.04
CA TYR A 222 6.84 19.64 0.30
C TYR A 222 5.89 20.16 -0.80
N SER A 223 4.67 20.52 -0.40
CA SER A 223 3.61 21.06 -1.25
C SER A 223 3.16 22.42 -0.71
N PRO A 224 3.86 23.54 -1.04
CA PRO A 224 3.55 24.87 -0.50
C PRO A 224 2.14 25.36 -0.85
N ASP A 225 1.57 24.87 -1.95
CA ASP A 225 0.24 25.25 -2.43
C ASP A 225 -0.88 24.41 -1.78
N ASN A 226 -0.57 23.51 -0.82
CA ASN A 226 -1.58 22.69 -0.18
C ASN A 226 -2.49 23.54 0.72
N ARG A 227 -3.76 23.14 0.86
CA ARG A 227 -4.72 23.86 1.72
C ARG A 227 -4.26 23.80 3.18
N GLY A 228 -4.27 24.95 3.85
CA GLY A 228 -3.83 25.04 5.25
C GLY A 228 -2.31 25.08 5.44
N ALA A 229 -1.53 25.26 4.37
CA ALA A 229 -0.11 25.54 4.45
C ALA A 229 0.15 26.84 5.22
N ASP A 230 1.03 26.79 6.21
CA ASP A 230 1.64 27.96 6.81
C ASP A 230 3.14 27.91 6.47
N ALA A 231 3.58 28.83 5.60
CA ALA A 231 4.95 28.83 5.10
C ALA A 231 5.99 28.93 6.23
N THR A 232 5.67 29.62 7.32
CA THR A 232 6.61 29.77 8.45
C THR A 232 6.74 28.46 9.20
N ASP A 233 5.62 27.83 9.53
CA ASP A 233 5.62 26.55 10.24
C ASP A 233 6.15 25.41 9.37
N ASP A 234 5.84 25.40 8.08
CA ASP A 234 6.38 24.44 7.11
C ASP A 234 7.90 24.53 7.03
N ILE A 235 8.47 25.76 6.94
CA ILE A 235 9.93 25.95 6.92
C ILE A 235 10.56 25.46 8.23
N ARG A 236 9.96 25.76 9.39
CA ARG A 236 10.45 25.28 10.69
C ARG A 236 10.42 23.76 10.78
N LEU A 237 9.35 23.14 10.29
CA LEU A 237 9.19 21.70 10.24
C LEU A 237 10.23 21.06 9.32
N LEU A 238 10.42 21.57 8.11
CA LEU A 238 11.44 21.11 7.17
C LEU A 238 12.86 21.16 7.77
N HIS A 239 13.20 22.27 8.45
CA HIS A 239 14.48 22.38 9.14
C HIS A 239 14.65 21.34 10.24
N ALA A 240 13.62 21.11 11.06
CA ALA A 240 13.68 20.12 12.13
C ALA A 240 13.77 18.69 11.59
N MET A 241 13.02 18.36 10.53
CA MET A 241 13.06 17.06 9.86
C MET A 241 14.44 16.80 9.26
N LEU A 242 15.04 17.78 8.58
CA LEU A 242 16.39 17.66 8.00
C LEU A 242 17.49 17.55 9.07
N ALA A 243 17.34 18.23 10.20
CA ALA A 243 18.31 18.13 11.30
C ALA A 243 18.42 16.69 11.85
N LEU A 244 17.31 15.96 11.87
CA LEU A 244 17.27 14.56 12.31
C LEU A 244 17.54 13.56 11.17
N ASN A 245 17.39 13.97 9.91
CA ASN A 245 17.52 13.12 8.73
C ASN A 245 18.32 13.82 7.63
N PRO A 246 19.61 14.14 7.87
CA PRO A 246 20.42 14.98 6.98
C PRO A 246 20.68 14.36 5.60
N GLU A 247 20.44 13.06 5.44
CA GLU A 247 20.57 12.32 4.18
C GLU A 247 19.37 12.50 3.22
N LEU A 248 18.22 12.95 3.73
CA LEU A 248 16.99 13.01 2.95
C LEU A 248 16.96 14.25 2.06
N GLN A 249 16.44 14.08 0.85
CA GLN A 249 16.23 15.17 -0.10
C GLN A 249 14.80 15.69 -0.01
N ILE A 250 14.63 17.01 -0.18
CA ILE A 250 13.31 17.65 -0.31
C ILE A 250 12.89 17.62 -1.78
N GLU A 251 11.71 17.07 -2.03
CA GLU A 251 11.02 17.11 -3.32
C GLU A 251 9.84 18.08 -3.24
N LEU A 252 9.64 18.86 -4.31
CA LEU A 252 8.44 19.69 -4.47
C LEU A 252 7.34 18.90 -5.18
N ALA A 253 6.13 18.96 -4.63
CA ALA A 253 4.96 18.27 -5.17
C ALA A 253 4.52 18.82 -6.55
#